data_AF-A0A522GSP4-F1
#
_entry.id   AF-A0A522GSP4-F1
#
_cell.length_a   1.000
_cell.length_b   1.000
_cell.length_c   1.000
_cell.angle_alpha   90.00
_cell.angle_beta   90.00
_cell.angle_gamma   90.00
#
_symmetry.space_group_name_H-M   'P 1'
#
loop_
_entity.id
_entity.type
_entity.pdbx_description
1 polymer ?
#
loop_
_entity_poly.entity_id
_entity_poly.type
_entity_poly.pdbx_seq_one_letter_code
_entity_poly.pdbx_strand_id
1 'polypeptide(L)'
;MLVILSDPTQAGIYSGAVRFTAAYPLFAGSFSTVLAPRIASITQLAELRHFLIKVILATGGLIGTIIVFIMIANPLMYVILGPKAEPIIPVLQILLVSMIFFVGSIPAVTLAVYYLKKPDILTLNSIIQVVIVIIGNYFFIPHFGRFGPAYSLILAYGTTFILTSIMSYWYLTRRYD
;
A
#
# COMPACT_ATOMS: atom_id res chain seq x y z
N MET A 1 0.74 -19.52 3.70
CA MET A 1 0.65 -19.98 2.30
C MET A 1 2.02 -20.28 1.70
N LEU A 2 2.99 -19.35 1.75
CA LEU A 2 4.30 -19.53 1.09
C LEU A 2 5.10 -20.77 1.53
N VAL A 3 5.16 -21.08 2.84
CA VAL A 3 5.84 -22.30 3.33
C VAL A 3 5.20 -23.58 2.79
N ILE A 4 3.86 -23.59 2.70
CA ILE A 4 3.08 -24.77 2.29
C ILE A 4 3.15 -24.96 0.76
N LEU A 5 3.18 -23.86 0.00
CA LEU A 5 3.09 -23.86 -1.47
C LEU A 5 4.46 -23.78 -2.17
N SER A 6 5.54 -23.51 -1.44
CA SER A 6 6.91 -23.47 -1.95
C SER A 6 7.81 -24.21 -0.97
N ASP A 7 8.53 -23.50 -0.10
CA ASP A 7 9.43 -24.08 0.90
C ASP A 7 9.82 -23.05 1.98
N PRO A 8 10.38 -23.49 3.12
CA PRO A 8 10.79 -22.60 4.22
C PRO A 8 11.88 -21.59 3.84
N THR A 9 12.77 -21.89 2.89
CA THR A 9 13.86 -20.99 2.49
C THR A 9 13.30 -19.77 1.77
N GLN A 10 12.38 -19.98 0.82
CA GLN A 10 11.70 -18.89 0.13
C GLN A 10 10.89 -18.02 1.08
N ALA A 11 10.25 -18.64 2.08
CA ALA A 11 9.54 -17.92 3.14
C ALA A 11 10.48 -17.07 4.01
N GLY A 12 11.67 -17.58 4.33
CA GLY A 12 12.71 -16.84 5.04
C GLY A 12 13.18 -15.61 4.27
N ILE A 13 13.47 -15.77 2.97
CA ILE A 13 13.89 -14.67 2.08
C ILE A 13 12.79 -13.60 1.99
N TYR A 14 11.55 -14.01 1.75
CA TYR A 14 10.40 -13.10 1.70
C TYR A 14 10.20 -12.35 3.02
N SER A 15 10.28 -13.06 4.15
CA SER A 15 10.15 -12.44 5.47
C SER A 15 11.27 -11.44 5.76
N GLY A 16 12.48 -11.71 5.25
CA GLY A 16 13.59 -10.77 5.28
C GLY A 16 13.25 -9.47 4.56
N ALA A 17 12.68 -9.57 3.35
CA ALA A 17 12.27 -8.40 2.56
C ALA A 17 11.14 -7.59 3.22
N VAL A 18 10.09 -8.25 3.74
CA VAL A 18 8.92 -7.60 4.36
C VAL A 18 9.31 -6.69 5.53
N ARG A 19 10.34 -7.04 6.30
CA ARG A 19 10.80 -6.20 7.43
C ARG A 19 11.19 -4.79 7.00
N PHE A 20 11.79 -4.66 5.83
CA PHE A 20 12.21 -3.35 5.31
C PHE A 20 11.05 -2.54 4.72
N THR A 21 9.92 -3.17 4.39
CA THR A 21 8.73 -2.45 3.92
C THR A 21 7.77 -2.06 5.04
N ALA A 22 7.94 -2.61 6.26
CA ALA A 22 7.08 -2.36 7.40
C ALA A 22 7.03 -0.89 7.85
N ALA A 23 8.02 -0.08 7.49
CA ALA A 23 8.02 1.36 7.76
C ALA A 23 6.84 2.10 7.11
N TYR A 24 6.42 1.69 5.90
CA TYR A 24 5.37 2.40 5.15
C TYR A 24 3.97 2.27 5.77
N PRO A 25 3.52 1.07 6.20
CA PRO A 25 2.31 0.95 7.02
C PRO A 25 2.35 1.79 8.31
N LEU A 26 3.51 1.87 8.98
CA LEU A 26 3.65 2.68 10.20
C LEU A 26 3.49 4.18 9.91
N PHE A 27 4.10 4.67 8.83
CA PHE A 27 3.88 6.04 8.38
C PHE A 27 2.41 6.28 8.02
N ALA A 28 1.77 5.37 7.28
CA ALA A 28 0.35 5.49 6.93
C ALA A 28 -0.57 5.55 8.16
N GLY A 29 -0.30 4.73 9.17
CA GLY A 29 -1.02 4.77 10.45
C GLY A 29 -0.83 6.12 11.16
N SER A 30 0.40 6.62 11.21
CA SER A 30 0.73 7.92 11.81
C SER A 30 0.10 9.10 11.06
N PHE A 31 0.00 9.03 9.74
CA PHE A 31 -0.73 10.01 8.94
C PHE A 31 -2.22 9.97 9.30
N SER A 32 -2.81 8.78 9.39
CA SER A 32 -4.24 8.62 9.65
C SER A 32 -4.66 9.25 10.99
N THR A 33 -3.83 9.19 12.03
CA THR A 33 -4.15 9.80 13.33
C THR A 33 -4.21 11.33 13.28
N VAL A 34 -3.44 11.97 12.39
CA VAL A 34 -3.43 13.43 12.21
C VAL A 34 -4.50 13.87 11.21
N LEU A 35 -4.68 13.10 10.13
CA LEU A 35 -5.64 13.44 9.08
C LEU A 35 -7.09 13.24 9.55
N ALA A 36 -7.36 12.21 10.35
CA ALA A 36 -8.71 11.89 10.82
C ALA A 36 -9.45 13.07 11.48
N PRO A 37 -8.93 13.70 12.57
CA PRO A 37 -9.62 14.82 13.21
C PRO A 37 -9.70 16.04 12.30
N ARG A 38 -8.67 16.29 11.48
CA ARG A 38 -8.64 17.47 10.61
C ARG A 38 -9.63 17.37 9.46
N ILE A 39 -9.77 16.20 8.82
CA ILE A 39 -10.75 16.02 7.75
C ILE A 39 -12.17 16.02 8.31
N ALA A 40 -12.39 15.40 9.47
CA ALA A 40 -13.71 15.34 10.10
C ALA A 40 -14.26 16.73 10.49
N SER A 41 -13.39 17.71 10.79
CA SER A 41 -13.79 19.08 11.12
C SER A 41 -14.13 19.96 9.90
N ILE A 42 -13.75 19.55 8.68
CA ILE A 42 -13.95 20.36 7.48
C ILE A 42 -15.41 20.30 7.04
N THR A 43 -16.05 21.47 6.95
CA THR A 43 -17.43 21.60 6.48
C THR A 43 -17.52 22.13 5.05
N GLN A 44 -16.55 22.94 4.62
CA GLN A 44 -16.56 23.59 3.30
C GLN A 44 -15.75 22.80 2.25
N LEU A 45 -16.30 22.67 1.03
CA LEU A 45 -15.63 21.96 -0.06
C LEU A 45 -14.30 22.59 -0.48
N ALA A 46 -14.22 23.92 -0.49
CA ALA A 46 -13.01 24.64 -0.87
C ALA A 46 -11.85 24.31 0.09
N GLU A 47 -12.13 24.31 1.40
CA GLU A 47 -11.15 23.91 2.41
C GLU A 47 -10.74 22.45 2.26
N LEU A 48 -11.70 21.54 1.99
CA LEU A 48 -11.41 20.13 1.74
C LEU A 48 -10.46 19.96 0.54
N ARG A 49 -10.72 20.62 -0.59
CA ARG A 49 -9.88 20.52 -1.79
C ARG A 49 -8.46 21.00 -1.49
N HIS A 50 -8.32 22.16 -0.84
CA HIS A 50 -7.00 22.65 -0.43
C HIS A 50 -6.28 21.70 0.52
N PHE A 51 -6.99 21.09 1.46
CA PHE A 51 -6.42 20.13 2.38
C PHE A 51 -6.01 18.83 1.68
N LEU A 52 -6.85 18.28 0.80
CA LEU A 52 -6.55 17.07 0.03
C LEU A 52 -5.33 17.23 -0.85
N ILE A 53 -5.10 18.40 -1.46
CA ILE A 53 -3.88 18.67 -2.23
C ILE A 53 -2.64 18.52 -1.33
N LYS A 54 -2.69 19.02 -0.09
CA LYS A 54 -1.58 18.84 0.88
C LYS A 54 -1.37 17.38 1.22
N VAL A 55 -2.45 16.62 1.42
CA VAL A 55 -2.37 15.17 1.68
C VAL A 55 -1.76 14.45 0.48
N ILE A 56 -2.21 14.75 -0.74
CA ILE A 56 -1.68 14.18 -1.98
C ILE A 56 -0.19 14.49 -2.13
N LEU A 57 0.23 15.73 -1.90
CA LEU A 57 1.65 16.12 -1.95
C LEU A 57 2.48 15.38 -0.90
N ALA A 58 1.99 15.25 0.33
CA ALA A 58 2.68 14.52 1.38
C ALA A 58 2.81 13.01 1.05
N THR A 59 1.73 12.41 0.54
CA THR A 59 1.75 11.01 0.08
C THR A 59 2.64 10.82 -1.16
N GLY A 60 2.70 11.82 -2.05
CA GLY A 60 3.62 11.86 -3.19
C GLY A 60 5.08 11.92 -2.75
N GLY A 61 5.37 12.70 -1.70
CA GLY A 61 6.69 12.71 -1.05
C GLY A 61 7.08 11.34 -0.49
N LEU A 62 6.16 10.66 0.21
CA LEU A 62 6.38 9.29 0.68
C LEU A 62 6.61 8.31 -0.47
N ILE A 63 5.82 8.39 -1.55
CA ILE A 63 6.05 7.58 -2.77
C ILE A 63 7.43 7.88 -3.36
N GLY A 64 7.86 9.14 -3.37
CA GLY A 64 9.22 9.53 -3.75
C GLY A 64 10.28 8.80 -2.94
N THR A 65 10.11 8.68 -1.61
CA THR A 65 11.03 7.90 -0.77
C THR A 65 11.03 6.41 -1.11
N ILE A 66 9.89 5.83 -1.48
CA ILE A 66 9.80 4.44 -1.95
C ILE A 66 10.61 4.25 -3.23
N ILE A 67 10.45 5.16 -4.21
CA ILE A 67 11.17 5.08 -5.49
C ILE A 67 12.67 5.19 -5.26
N VAL A 68 13.11 6.16 -4.45
CA VAL A 68 14.53 6.29 -4.07
C VAL A 68 15.01 5.01 -3.39
N PHE A 69 14.24 4.44 -2.47
CA PHE A 69 14.61 3.20 -1.79
C PHE A 69 14.74 2.03 -2.75
N ILE A 70 13.86 1.88 -3.75
CA ILE A 70 13.98 0.85 -4.79
C ILE A 70 15.33 0.98 -5.53
N MET A 71 15.76 2.20 -5.86
CA MET A 71 17.01 2.46 -6.59
C MET A 71 18.25 2.15 -5.73
N ILE A 72 18.23 2.51 -4.45
CA ILE A 72 19.37 2.29 -3.54
C ILE A 72 19.31 0.95 -2.80
N ALA A 73 18.24 0.15 -2.98
CA ALA A 73 18.03 -1.09 -2.25
C ALA A 73 19.21 -2.05 -2.40
N ASN A 74 19.81 -2.13 -3.58
CA ASN A 74 20.95 -3.02 -3.82
C ASN A 74 22.16 -2.67 -2.94
N PRO A 75 22.80 -1.48 -3.08
CA PRO A 75 23.96 -1.14 -2.26
C PRO A 75 23.62 -1.08 -0.76
N LEU A 76 22.44 -0.58 -0.39
CA LEU A 76 22.04 -0.47 1.01
C LEU A 76 21.91 -1.84 1.67
N MET A 77 21.30 -2.82 0.99
CA MET A 77 21.11 -4.15 1.55
C MET A 77 22.42 -4.94 1.64
N TYR A 78 23.34 -4.77 0.69
CA TYR A 78 24.68 -5.35 0.80
C TYR A 78 25.47 -4.79 1.99
N VAL A 79 25.31 -3.51 2.32
CA VAL A 79 25.94 -2.91 3.51
C VAL A 79 25.36 -3.50 4.80
N ILE A 80 24.03 -3.72 4.86
CA ILE A 80 23.36 -4.18 6.09
C ILE A 80 23.51 -5.69 6.31
N LEU A 81 23.34 -6.49 5.26
CA LEU A 81 23.24 -7.96 5.36
C LEU A 81 24.41 -8.71 4.70
N GLY A 82 25.32 -7.99 4.03
CA GLY A 82 26.41 -8.60 3.27
C GLY A 82 25.90 -9.40 2.07
N PRO A 83 26.68 -10.41 1.60
CA PRO A 83 26.30 -11.24 0.45
C PRO A 83 24.97 -11.98 0.60
N LYS A 84 24.49 -12.19 1.83
CA LYS A 84 23.19 -12.82 2.11
C LYS A 84 21.99 -11.95 1.67
N ALA A 85 22.24 -10.69 1.31
CA ALA A 85 21.24 -9.76 0.79
C ALA A 85 20.75 -10.12 -0.63
N GLU A 86 21.60 -10.74 -1.45
CA GLU A 86 21.36 -10.96 -2.88
C GLU A 86 19.97 -11.57 -3.18
N PRO A 87 19.52 -12.65 -2.52
CA PRO A 87 18.19 -13.21 -2.76
C PRO A 87 17.04 -12.32 -2.26
N ILE A 88 17.28 -11.41 -1.32
CA ILE A 88 16.26 -10.58 -0.66
C ILE A 88 15.97 -9.33 -1.50
N ILE A 89 17.00 -8.73 -2.10
CA ILE A 89 16.91 -7.44 -2.81
C ILE A 89 15.78 -7.42 -3.87
N PRO A 90 15.67 -8.41 -4.78
CA PRO A 90 14.64 -8.37 -5.82
C PRO A 90 13.23 -8.48 -5.24
N VAL A 91 13.06 -9.27 -4.17
CA VAL A 91 11.76 -9.41 -3.49
C VAL A 91 11.37 -8.10 -2.80
N LEU A 92 12.35 -7.46 -2.15
CA LEU A 92 12.16 -6.15 -1.52
C LEU A 92 11.73 -5.11 -2.55
N GLN A 93 12.40 -5.03 -3.70
CA GLN A 93 12.06 -4.06 -4.75
C GLN A 93 10.61 -4.24 -5.24
N ILE A 94 10.15 -5.47 -5.46
CA ILE A 94 8.76 -5.73 -5.89
C ILE A 94 7.76 -5.42 -4.76
N LEU A 95 8.09 -5.75 -3.51
CA LEU A 95 7.25 -5.37 -2.37
C LEU A 95 7.16 -3.86 -2.22
N LEU A 96 8.24 -3.11 -2.44
CA LEU A 96 8.22 -1.66 -2.44
C LEU A 96 7.29 -1.10 -3.53
N VAL A 97 7.22 -1.72 -4.71
CA VAL A 97 6.23 -1.34 -5.74
C VAL A 97 4.80 -1.51 -5.22
N SER A 98 4.50 -2.58 -4.48
CA SER A 98 3.17 -2.73 -3.85
C SER A 98 2.86 -1.61 -2.86
N MET A 99 3.88 -1.12 -2.14
CA MET A 99 3.73 -0.02 -1.17
C MET A 99 3.41 1.31 -1.85
N ILE A 100 3.79 1.52 -3.12
CA ILE A 100 3.41 2.73 -3.87
C ILE A 100 1.89 2.83 -3.97
N PHE A 101 1.21 1.74 -4.31
CA PHE A 101 -0.26 1.71 -4.38
C PHE A 101 -0.91 1.84 -3.01
N PHE A 102 -0.33 1.18 -2.00
CA PHE A 102 -0.81 1.28 -0.62
C PHE A 102 -0.77 2.74 -0.13
N VAL A 103 0.37 3.41 -0.24
CA VAL A 103 0.53 4.82 0.16
C VAL A 103 -0.31 5.75 -0.71
N GLY A 104 -0.37 5.47 -2.02
CA GLY A 104 -1.21 6.23 -2.95
C GLY A 104 -2.69 6.18 -2.61
N SER A 105 -3.17 5.14 -1.93
CA SER A 105 -4.58 5.01 -1.52
C SER A 105 -4.97 5.91 -0.34
N ILE A 106 -4.00 6.43 0.43
CA ILE A 106 -4.25 7.20 1.67
C ILE A 106 -5.21 8.39 1.48
N PRO A 107 -5.06 9.26 0.46
CA PRO A 107 -5.96 10.40 0.30
C PRO A 107 -7.40 9.97 0.06
N ALA A 108 -7.60 8.96 -0.78
CA ALA A 108 -8.93 8.42 -1.09
C ALA A 108 -9.56 7.73 0.12
N VAL A 109 -8.79 6.91 0.85
CA VAL A 109 -9.24 6.24 2.07
C VAL A 109 -9.65 7.25 3.13
N THR A 110 -8.84 8.28 3.36
CA THR A 110 -9.10 9.29 4.38
C THR A 110 -10.33 10.13 4.01
N LEU A 111 -10.51 10.45 2.72
CA LEU A 111 -11.71 11.10 2.20
C LEU A 111 -12.97 10.25 2.41
N ALA A 112 -12.93 8.97 2.03
CA ALA A 112 -14.04 8.03 2.17
C ALA A 112 -14.50 7.88 3.63
N VAL A 113 -13.54 7.67 4.54
CA VAL A 113 -13.84 7.36 5.94
C VAL A 113 -14.26 8.61 6.71
N TYR A 114 -13.47 9.69 6.65
CA TYR A 114 -13.62 10.79 7.60
C TYR A 114 -14.52 11.92 7.09
N TYR A 115 -14.51 12.21 5.79
CA TYR A 115 -15.34 13.28 5.23
C TYR A 115 -16.69 12.77 4.71
N LEU A 116 -16.66 11.68 3.94
CA LEU A 116 -17.85 11.08 3.34
C LEU A 116 -18.62 10.20 4.33
N LYS A 117 -17.99 9.78 5.43
CA LYS A 117 -18.57 8.86 6.43
C LYS A 117 -19.08 7.57 5.78
N LYS A 118 -18.31 7.05 4.81
CA LYS A 118 -18.60 5.82 4.06
C LYS A 118 -17.53 4.74 4.34
N PRO A 119 -17.43 4.25 5.59
CA PRO A 119 -16.50 3.16 5.91
C PRO A 119 -16.82 1.87 5.15
N ASP A 120 -18.07 1.69 4.68
CA ASP A 120 -18.49 0.55 3.87
C ASP A 120 -17.64 0.36 2.59
N ILE A 121 -17.08 1.46 2.05
CA ILE A 121 -16.14 1.40 0.92
C ILE A 121 -14.88 0.61 1.32
N LEU A 122 -14.39 0.81 2.55
CA LEU A 122 -13.25 0.05 3.07
C LEU A 122 -13.61 -1.40 3.36
N THR A 123 -14.82 -1.67 3.85
CA THR A 123 -15.29 -3.04 4.07
C THR A 123 -15.29 -3.83 2.76
N LEU A 124 -15.88 -3.26 1.70
CA LEU A 124 -15.88 -3.87 0.36
C LEU A 124 -14.45 -4.08 -0.16
N ASN A 125 -13.60 -3.06 -0.04
CA ASN A 125 -12.19 -3.17 -0.44
C ASN A 125 -11.44 -4.24 0.33
N SER A 126 -11.68 -4.38 1.64
CA SER A 126 -11.01 -5.38 2.48
C SER A 126 -11.39 -6.80 2.06
N ILE A 127 -12.67 -7.02 1.76
CA ILE A 127 -13.15 -8.33 1.24
C ILE A 127 -12.49 -8.63 -0.11
N ILE A 128 -12.52 -7.67 -1.05
CA ILE A 128 -11.88 -7.82 -2.37
C ILE A 128 -10.38 -8.08 -2.23
N GLN A 129 -9.70 -7.36 -1.33
CA GLN A 129 -8.27 -7.50 -1.09
C GLN A 129 -7.93 -8.89 -0.56
N VAL A 130 -8.69 -9.40 0.42
CA VAL A 130 -8.51 -10.76 0.94
C VAL A 130 -8.68 -11.80 -0.16
N VAL A 131 -9.71 -11.66 -1.00
CA VAL A 131 -9.96 -12.56 -2.14
C VAL A 131 -8.79 -12.52 -3.13
N ILE A 132 -8.34 -11.32 -3.54
CA ILE A 132 -7.21 -11.14 -4.45
C ILE A 132 -5.93 -11.74 -3.86
N VAL A 133 -5.66 -11.52 -2.58
CA VAL A 133 -4.46 -12.04 -1.93
C VAL A 133 -4.49 -13.57 -1.83
N ILE A 134 -5.63 -14.18 -1.48
CA ILE A 134 -5.75 -15.64 -1.40
C ILE A 134 -5.60 -16.27 -2.79
N ILE A 135 -6.39 -15.81 -3.77
CA ILE A 135 -6.38 -16.33 -5.14
C ILE A 135 -5.01 -16.06 -5.78
N GLY A 136 -4.52 -14.83 -5.68
CA GLY A 136 -3.21 -14.41 -6.19
C GLY A 136 -2.09 -15.25 -5.58
N ASN A 137 -2.10 -15.53 -4.28
CA ASN A 137 -1.09 -16.38 -3.67
C ASN A 137 -1.18 -17.83 -4.15
N TYR A 138 -2.40 -18.37 -4.30
CA TYR A 138 -2.59 -19.71 -4.81
C TYR A 138 -2.06 -19.89 -6.24
N PHE A 139 -2.21 -18.87 -7.09
CA PHE A 139 -1.70 -18.89 -8.46
C PHE A 139 -0.23 -18.48 -8.58
N PHE A 140 0.19 -17.39 -7.95
CA PHE A 140 1.52 -16.81 -8.16
C PHE A 140 2.62 -17.50 -7.35
N ILE A 141 2.33 -18.09 -6.19
CA ILE A 141 3.37 -18.76 -5.41
C ILE A 141 3.93 -19.99 -6.14
N PRO A 142 3.10 -20.91 -6.70
CA PRO A 142 3.63 -22.06 -7.43
C PRO A 142 4.46 -21.68 -8.67
N HIS A 143 4.16 -20.56 -9.32
CA HIS A 143 4.83 -20.13 -10.56
C HIS A 143 6.03 -19.22 -10.31
N PHE A 144 6.00 -18.39 -9.27
CA PHE A 144 6.98 -17.33 -9.01
C PHE A 144 7.67 -17.44 -7.64
N GLY A 145 7.38 -18.47 -6.85
CA GLY A 145 7.98 -18.72 -5.54
C GLY A 145 7.86 -17.53 -4.58
N ARG A 146 8.99 -17.06 -4.03
CA ARG A 146 9.08 -15.89 -3.13
C ARG A 146 8.52 -14.59 -3.70
N PHE A 147 8.42 -14.45 -5.02
CA PHE A 147 7.86 -13.25 -5.64
C PHE A 147 6.33 -13.26 -5.67
N GLY A 148 5.73 -14.46 -5.59
CA GLY A 148 4.28 -14.64 -5.70
C GLY A 148 3.47 -13.73 -4.78
N PRO A 149 3.77 -13.67 -3.47
CA PRO A 149 3.01 -12.81 -2.56
C PRO A 149 3.17 -11.32 -2.85
N ALA A 150 4.33 -10.90 -3.36
CA ALA A 150 4.54 -9.50 -3.72
C ALA A 150 3.65 -9.09 -4.92
N TYR A 151 3.52 -9.96 -5.92
CA TYR A 151 2.59 -9.73 -7.04
C TYR A 151 1.12 -9.71 -6.59
N SER A 152 0.74 -10.62 -5.69
CA SER A 152 -0.60 -10.60 -5.08
C SER A 152 -0.90 -9.27 -4.40
N LEU A 153 0.07 -8.72 -3.66
CA LEU A 153 -0.08 -7.43 -2.99
C LEU A 153 -0.12 -6.25 -3.96
N ILE A 154 0.65 -6.28 -5.06
CA ILE A 154 0.56 -5.25 -6.12
C ILE A 154 -0.87 -5.20 -6.67
N LEU A 155 -1.44 -6.36 -7.01
CA LEU A 155 -2.83 -6.41 -7.48
C LEU A 155 -3.80 -5.92 -6.41
N ALA A 156 -3.67 -6.42 -5.19
CA ALA A 156 -4.62 -6.12 -4.13
C ALA A 156 -4.62 -4.63 -3.76
N TYR A 157 -3.43 -4.03 -3.57
CA TYR A 157 -3.30 -2.60 -3.28
C TYR A 157 -3.58 -1.73 -4.49
N GLY A 158 -3.23 -2.15 -5.70
CA GLY A 158 -3.58 -1.45 -6.94
C GLY A 158 -5.09 -1.37 -7.11
N THR A 159 -5.80 -2.48 -6.90
CA THR A 159 -7.26 -2.51 -6.90
C THR A 159 -7.84 -1.61 -5.82
N THR A 160 -7.34 -1.65 -4.58
CA THR A 160 -7.79 -0.75 -3.51
C THR A 160 -7.58 0.72 -3.88
N PHE A 161 -6.41 1.08 -4.42
CA PHE A 161 -6.11 2.45 -4.84
C PHE A 161 -7.11 2.94 -5.90
N ILE A 162 -7.34 2.14 -6.95
CA ILE A 162 -8.24 2.50 -8.05
C ILE A 162 -9.69 2.58 -7.55
N LEU A 163 -10.20 1.52 -6.91
CA LEU A 163 -11.60 1.44 -6.47
C LEU A 163 -11.93 2.53 -5.45
N THR A 164 -11.09 2.72 -4.44
CA THR A 164 -11.35 3.74 -3.41
C THR A 164 -11.33 5.13 -4.02
N SER A 165 -10.40 5.41 -4.93
CA SER A 165 -10.32 6.72 -5.60
C SER A 165 -11.55 7.00 -6.44
N ILE A 166 -11.99 6.03 -7.25
CA ILE A 166 -13.20 6.17 -8.10
C ILE A 166 -14.44 6.36 -7.22
N MET A 167 -14.64 5.49 -6.22
CA MET A 167 -15.81 5.57 -5.34
C MET A 167 -15.84 6.87 -4.55
N SER A 168 -14.70 7.29 -3.99
CA SER A 168 -14.63 8.54 -3.22
C SER A 168 -14.90 9.76 -4.10
N TYR A 169 -14.39 9.77 -5.33
CA TYR A 169 -14.68 10.83 -6.29
C TYR A 169 -16.17 10.88 -6.66
N TRP A 170 -16.76 9.73 -6.97
CA TRP A 170 -18.18 9.62 -7.33
C TRP A 170 -19.12 10.04 -6.20
N TYR A 171 -18.84 9.63 -4.96
CA TYR A 171 -19.62 10.06 -3.80
C TYR A 171 -19.42 11.56 -3.49
N LEU A 172 -18.24 12.12 -3.78
CA LEU A 172 -17.97 13.53 -3.59
C LEU A 172 -18.77 14.38 -4.58
N THR A 173 -18.82 14.02 -5.87
CA THR A 173 -19.60 14.78 -6.87
C THR A 173 -21.10 14.72 -6.57
N ARG A 174 -21.63 13.52 -6.24
CA ARG A 174 -23.05 13.32 -5.95
C ARG A 174 -23.56 14.01 -4.68
N ARG A 175 -22.67 14.47 -3.80
CA ARG A 175 -23.04 15.23 -2.59
C ARG A 175 -23.24 16.73 -2.88
N TYR A 176 -22.72 17.23 -3.99
CA TYR A 176 -22.73 18.65 -4.37
C TYR A 176 -23.58 18.96 -5.61
N ASP A 177 -24.15 17.94 -6.24
CA ASP A 177 -25.26 18.03 -7.20
C ASP A 177 -26.60 17.96 -6.45
#